data_AF-A0A2V6H7L1-F1
#
_entry.id   AF-A0A2V6H7L1-F1
#
_cell.length_a   1.000
_cell.length_b   1.000
_cell.length_c   1.000
_cell.angle_alpha   90.00
_cell.angle_beta   90.00
_cell.angle_gamma   90.00
#
_symmetry.space_group_name_H-M   'P 1'
#
loop_
_entity.id
_entity.type
_entity.pdbx_description
1 polymer ?
#
loop_
_entity_poly.entity_id
_entity_poly.type
_entity_poly.pdbx_seq_one_letter_code
_entity_poly.pdbx_strand_id
1 'polypeptide(L)'
;MKLIRLILLGTLGGVALTLDGQVAAPPSVDLYSGQKQPQVTATPAREPNGPDVPELSQLDETFKKPTSLGKEGDERRLHIEWRQLANRVANDPEVRAAKATAQAARTDLEKRNLLREYYNIYYQRMSALASSAEMKLALNALKAAHQNPINQPRVRPTPTPEGYTPTPPPTPAHKQKQKKHKK
;
A
#
# COMPACT_ATOMS: atom_id res chain seq x y z
N MET A 1 -18.05 -7.08 13.65
CA MET A 1 -18.88 -6.49 12.58
C MET A 1 -18.25 -5.18 12.14
N LYS A 2 -17.95 -5.07 10.83
CA LYS A 2 -17.30 -3.93 10.18
C LYS A 2 -18.33 -2.80 10.02
N LEU A 3 -18.01 -1.59 10.47
CA LEU A 3 -18.78 -0.39 10.17
C LEU A 3 -18.31 0.20 8.84
N ILE A 4 -19.19 0.16 7.86
CA ILE A 4 -19.08 0.87 6.59
C ILE A 4 -19.45 2.33 6.86
N ARG A 5 -18.54 3.26 6.55
CA ARG A 5 -18.86 4.68 6.46
C ARG A 5 -18.77 5.12 5.01
N LEU A 6 -19.94 5.47 4.49
CA LEU A 6 -20.21 6.10 3.22
C LEU A 6 -20.25 7.62 3.47
N ILE A 7 -19.39 8.41 2.82
CA ILE A 7 -19.48 9.87 2.81
C ILE A 7 -19.07 10.42 1.42
N LEU A 8 -20.11 10.88 0.73
CA LEU A 8 -20.28 12.09 -0.09
C LEU A 8 -19.43 12.39 -1.34
N LEU A 9 -20.20 12.56 -2.41
CA LEU A 9 -19.98 13.28 -3.65
C LEU A 9 -19.97 14.81 -3.39
N GLY A 10 -19.09 15.58 -4.04
CA GLY A 10 -19.09 17.05 -3.96
C GLY A 10 -18.12 17.72 -4.92
N THR A 11 -18.69 18.51 -5.84
CA THR A 11 -18.16 19.30 -6.96
C THR A 11 -17.04 20.32 -6.69
N LEU A 12 -16.18 20.47 -7.71
CA LEU A 12 -15.73 21.72 -8.39
C LEU A 12 -15.37 22.98 -7.55
N GLY A 13 -14.13 23.47 -7.73
CA GLY A 13 -13.81 24.90 -7.63
C GLY A 13 -12.60 25.26 -6.77
N GLY A 14 -11.65 26.00 -7.36
CA GLY A 14 -10.69 26.84 -6.63
C GLY A 14 -9.21 26.52 -6.87
N VAL A 15 -8.61 27.15 -7.87
CA VAL A 15 -7.16 27.34 -7.96
C VAL A 15 -6.76 28.32 -6.85
N ALA A 16 -5.93 27.89 -5.92
CA ALA A 16 -5.18 28.77 -5.04
C ALA A 16 -3.70 28.37 -5.12
N LEU A 17 -2.95 29.13 -5.91
CA LEU A 17 -1.49 29.16 -5.85
C LEU A 17 -1.10 29.80 -4.52
N THR A 18 -0.81 28.99 -3.50
CA THR A 18 -0.11 29.46 -2.31
C THR A 18 1.38 29.42 -2.62
N LEU A 19 1.95 30.57 -2.99
CA LEU A 19 3.39 30.81 -2.88
C LEU A 19 3.73 30.87 -1.38
N ASP A 20 4.23 29.78 -0.83
CA ASP A 20 5.01 29.84 0.41
C ASP A 20 6.41 30.36 0.06
N GLY A 21 6.64 31.64 0.35
CA GLY A 21 7.97 32.21 0.39
C GLY A 21 8.75 31.53 1.51
N GLN A 22 9.67 30.62 1.16
CA GLN A 22 10.66 30.15 2.13
C GLN A 22 11.59 31.31 2.46
N VAL A 23 11.49 31.82 3.68
CA VAL A 23 12.53 32.66 4.28
C VAL A 23 13.79 31.80 4.32
N ALA A 24 14.75 32.15 3.47
CA ALA A 24 16.07 31.54 3.45
C ALA A 24 16.68 31.60 4.86
N ALA A 25 17.01 30.44 5.42
CA ALA A 25 17.85 30.37 6.59
C ALA A 25 19.20 31.04 6.27
N PRO A 26 19.78 31.84 7.17
CA PRO A 26 21.08 32.45 6.95
C PRO A 26 22.14 31.36 6.67
N PRO A 27 23.07 31.60 5.73
CA PRO A 27 24.08 30.62 5.38
C PRO A 27 25.01 30.36 6.56
N SER A 28 25.12 29.06 6.91
CA SER A 28 26.26 28.42 7.56
C SER A 28 26.92 29.19 8.71
N VAL A 29 26.48 28.91 9.93
CA VAL A 29 27.35 29.02 11.11
C VAL A 29 28.41 27.94 10.97
N ASP A 30 29.65 28.35 10.72
CA ASP A 30 30.82 27.48 10.75
C ASP A 30 31.08 27.08 12.22
N LEU A 31 30.59 25.90 12.60
CA LEU A 31 30.77 25.33 13.93
C LEU A 31 32.20 24.83 14.19
N TYR A 32 33.11 24.96 13.21
CA TYR A 32 34.46 24.39 13.27
C TYR A 32 35.60 25.41 13.17
N SER A 33 35.32 26.73 13.13
CA SER A 33 36.36 27.77 12.99
C SER A 33 37.38 27.83 14.14
N GLY A 34 37.27 27.00 15.18
CA GLY A 34 38.14 27.00 16.35
C GLY A 34 38.77 25.66 16.73
N GLN A 35 38.51 24.56 16.00
CA GLN A 35 39.02 23.25 16.41
C GLN A 35 40.42 23.02 15.82
N LYS A 36 41.46 23.40 16.58
CA LYS A 36 42.82 22.89 16.35
C LYS A 36 42.75 21.37 16.30
N GLN A 37 43.12 20.77 15.17
CA GLN A 37 43.36 19.34 15.08
C GLN A 37 44.27 18.93 16.25
N PRO A 38 43.86 17.99 17.12
CA PRO A 38 44.81 17.38 18.02
C PRO A 38 45.81 16.62 17.13
N GLN A 39 47.06 17.07 17.20
CA GLN A 39 48.20 16.40 16.59
C GLN A 39 48.17 14.95 17.06
N VAL A 40 47.94 14.02 16.13
CA VAL A 40 47.92 12.59 16.41
C VAL A 40 49.36 12.18 16.71
N THR A 41 49.75 12.25 17.97
CA THR A 41 50.95 11.60 18.47
C THR A 41 50.77 10.11 18.25
N ALA A 42 51.63 9.52 17.41
CA ALA A 42 51.65 8.08 17.15
C ALA A 42 51.73 7.31 18.47
N THR A 43 50.64 6.62 18.81
CA THR A 43 50.60 5.68 19.93
C THR A 43 51.29 4.39 19.47
N PRO A 44 52.18 3.77 20.27
CA PRO A 44 52.83 2.53 19.86
C PRO A 44 51.79 1.43 19.65
N ALA A 45 52.00 0.62 18.61
CA ALA A 45 51.11 -0.45 18.18
C ALA A 45 50.75 -1.39 19.34
N ARG A 46 49.45 -1.52 19.62
CA ARG A 46 48.91 -2.45 20.61
C ARG A 46 48.66 -3.80 19.94
N GLU A 47 49.12 -4.86 20.58
CA GLU A 47 49.07 -6.26 20.11
C GLU A 47 47.65 -6.74 19.72
N PRO A 48 47.53 -7.66 18.75
CA PRO A 48 46.26 -8.06 18.15
C PRO A 48 45.60 -9.15 18.99
N ASN A 49 45.00 -8.79 20.12
CA ASN A 49 44.18 -9.72 20.91
C ASN A 49 42.87 -9.03 21.31
N GLY A 50 42.05 -8.73 20.30
CA GLY A 50 40.65 -8.31 20.47
C GLY A 50 39.79 -8.98 19.39
N PRO A 51 38.49 -9.22 19.64
CA PRO A 51 37.60 -9.80 18.64
C PRO A 51 37.63 -8.98 17.36
N ASP A 52 37.69 -9.67 16.22
CA ASP A 52 37.84 -9.12 14.87
C ASP A 52 36.71 -8.10 14.59
N VAL A 53 36.99 -6.81 14.80
CA VAL A 53 36.01 -5.74 14.60
C VAL A 53 35.99 -5.43 13.11
N PRO A 54 34.85 -5.53 12.42
CA PRO A 54 34.80 -5.34 10.98
C PRO A 54 35.28 -3.94 10.60
N GLU A 55 36.10 -3.88 9.55
CA GLU A 55 36.60 -2.62 9.03
C GLU A 55 35.44 -1.75 8.52
N LEU A 56 35.58 -0.42 8.61
CA LEU A 56 34.55 0.55 8.18
C LEU A 56 34.05 0.30 6.75
N SER A 57 34.93 -0.15 5.86
CA SER A 57 34.58 -0.51 4.48
C SER A 57 33.65 -1.73 4.40
N GLN A 58 33.81 -2.71 5.29
CA GLN A 58 32.92 -3.87 5.35
C GLN A 58 31.54 -3.47 5.85
N LEU A 59 31.47 -2.54 6.81
CA LEU A 59 30.19 -1.99 7.28
C LEU A 59 29.45 -1.25 6.16
N ASP A 60 30.15 -0.40 5.40
CA ASP A 60 29.57 0.33 4.27
C ASP A 60 29.02 -0.62 3.19
N GLU A 61 29.75 -1.68 2.84
CA GLU A 61 29.27 -2.74 1.94
C GLU A 61 28.05 -3.50 2.48
N THR A 62 27.90 -3.58 3.80
CA THR A 62 26.74 -4.22 4.44
C THR A 62 25.49 -3.33 4.33
N PHE A 63 25.64 -2.00 4.43
CA PHE A 63 24.55 -1.04 4.28
C PHE A 63 24.16 -0.78 2.81
N LYS A 64 25.05 -1.05 1.85
CA LYS A 64 24.75 -0.96 0.40
C LYS A 64 23.79 -2.05 -0.09
N LYS A 65 23.74 -3.20 0.58
CA LYS A 65 22.73 -4.22 0.29
C LYS A 65 21.37 -3.66 0.70
N PRO A 66 20.31 -3.79 -0.13
CA PRO A 66 18.98 -3.32 0.23
C PRO A 66 18.49 -4.12 1.43
N THR A 67 18.81 -3.61 2.62
CA THR A 67 18.37 -4.16 3.88
C THR A 67 16.91 -3.75 4.04
N SER A 68 16.08 -4.73 4.44
CA SER A 68 14.69 -4.49 4.83
C SER A 68 14.64 -3.30 5.78
N LEU A 69 13.79 -2.31 5.51
CA LEU A 69 13.61 -1.14 6.37
C LEU A 69 12.66 -1.43 7.54
N GLY A 70 12.45 -2.71 7.86
CA GLY A 70 11.35 -3.18 8.69
C GLY A 70 10.07 -3.38 7.87
N LYS A 71 9.10 -4.06 8.49
CA LYS A 71 7.85 -4.51 7.84
C LYS A 71 7.11 -3.35 7.16
N GLU A 72 6.88 -2.25 7.87
CA GLU A 72 6.15 -1.09 7.35
C GLU A 72 6.91 -0.39 6.21
N GLY A 73 8.24 -0.36 6.29
CA GLY A 73 9.10 0.23 5.27
C GLY A 73 9.04 -0.55 3.96
N ASP A 74 9.08 -1.88 4.06
CA ASP A 74 9.01 -2.77 2.90
C ASP A 74 7.61 -2.79 2.28
N GLU A 75 6.56 -2.81 3.10
CA GLU A 75 5.17 -2.67 2.62
C GLU A 75 4.98 -1.34 1.88
N ARG A 76 5.55 -0.25 2.39
CA ARG A 76 5.48 1.06 1.72
C ARG A 76 6.23 1.08 0.40
N ARG A 77 7.41 0.45 0.33
CA ARG A 77 8.18 0.31 -0.93
C ARG A 77 7.38 -0.45 -1.98
N LEU A 78 6.82 -1.61 -1.61
CA LEU A 78 5.96 -2.40 -2.48
C LEU A 78 4.73 -1.60 -2.94
N HIS A 79 4.08 -0.87 -2.04
CA HIS A 79 2.92 -0.06 -2.39
C HIS A 79 3.23 1.07 -3.38
N ILE A 80 4.40 1.71 -3.26
CA ILE A 80 4.84 2.74 -4.19
C ILE A 80 5.08 2.14 -5.58
N GLU A 81 5.84 1.04 -5.66
CA GLU A 81 6.10 0.34 -6.93
C GLU A 81 4.78 -0.12 -7.56
N TRP A 82 3.87 -0.71 -6.77
CA TRP A 82 2.54 -1.10 -7.23
C TRP A 82 1.76 0.08 -7.83
N ARG A 83 1.73 1.24 -7.16
CA ARG A 83 1.07 2.44 -7.71
C ARG A 83 1.69 2.90 -9.03
N GLN A 84 3.01 2.86 -9.14
CA GLN A 84 3.70 3.24 -10.38
C GLN A 84 3.34 2.27 -11.52
N LEU A 85 3.33 0.96 -11.25
CA LEU A 85 2.90 -0.05 -12.22
C LEU A 85 1.44 0.15 -12.61
N ALA A 86 0.55 0.38 -11.64
CA ALA A 86 -0.86 0.62 -11.87
C ALA A 86 -1.11 1.84 -12.77
N ASN A 87 -0.38 2.94 -12.56
CA ASN A 87 -0.49 4.15 -13.40
C ASN A 87 -0.03 3.90 -14.84
N ARG A 88 1.02 3.09 -15.04
CA ARG A 88 1.50 2.72 -16.39
C ARG A 88 0.47 1.85 -17.11
N VAL A 89 -0.03 0.81 -16.43
CA VAL A 89 -0.96 -0.17 -17.02
C VAL A 89 -2.37 0.37 -17.17
N ALA A 90 -2.78 1.38 -16.39
CA ALA A 90 -4.11 1.99 -16.51
C ALA A 90 -4.45 2.54 -17.90
N ASN A 91 -3.42 2.95 -18.66
CA ASN A 91 -3.57 3.49 -20.01
C ASN A 91 -3.38 2.45 -21.12
N ASP A 92 -3.06 1.20 -20.79
CA ASP A 92 -2.90 0.13 -21.76
C ASP A 92 -4.23 -0.11 -22.52
N PRO A 93 -4.22 -0.13 -23.87
CA PRO A 93 -5.43 -0.25 -24.67
C PRO A 93 -6.17 -1.57 -24.41
N GLU A 94 -5.46 -2.68 -24.19
CA GLU A 94 -6.09 -3.99 -23.95
C GLU A 94 -6.76 -4.03 -22.58
N VAL A 95 -6.10 -3.47 -21.57
CA VAL A 95 -6.66 -3.37 -20.22
C VAL A 95 -7.93 -2.51 -20.22
N ARG A 96 -7.91 -1.38 -20.93
CA ARG A 96 -9.07 -0.50 -21.08
C ARG A 96 -10.20 -1.18 -21.84
N ALA A 97 -9.90 -1.86 -22.94
CA ALA A 97 -10.88 -2.60 -23.72
C ALA A 97 -11.53 -3.69 -22.88
N ALA A 98 -10.74 -4.54 -22.21
CA ALA A 98 -11.26 -5.61 -21.36
C ALA A 98 -12.14 -5.07 -20.22
N LYS A 99 -11.74 -3.94 -19.61
CA LYS A 99 -12.56 -3.27 -18.59
C LYS A 99 -13.88 -2.78 -19.15
N ALA A 100 -13.87 -2.14 -20.33
CA ALA A 100 -15.08 -1.64 -20.98
C ALA A 100 -16.03 -2.79 -21.34
N THR A 101 -15.51 -3.89 -21.90
CA THR A 101 -16.30 -5.09 -22.20
C THR A 101 -16.94 -5.66 -20.94
N ALA A 102 -16.18 -5.79 -19.84
CA ALA A 102 -16.71 -6.24 -18.56
C ALA A 102 -17.80 -5.33 -17.99
N GLN A 103 -17.73 -4.02 -18.24
CA GLN A 103 -18.75 -3.05 -17.84
C GLN A 103 -20.01 -3.09 -18.71
N ALA A 104 -19.86 -3.42 -20.00
CA ALA A 104 -20.95 -3.54 -20.96
C ALA A 104 -21.73 -4.87 -20.87
N ALA A 105 -21.28 -5.80 -20.03
CA ALA A 105 -21.92 -7.09 -19.81
C ALA A 105 -23.40 -6.95 -19.42
N ARG A 106 -24.26 -7.77 -20.03
CA ARG A 106 -25.72 -7.69 -19.84
C ARG A 106 -26.20 -8.49 -18.64
N THR A 107 -25.42 -9.49 -18.24
CA THR A 107 -25.76 -10.40 -17.14
C THR A 107 -24.65 -10.44 -16.09
N ASP A 108 -25.00 -10.74 -14.84
CA ASP A 108 -24.01 -10.88 -13.76
C ASP A 108 -23.01 -12.01 -14.04
N LEU A 109 -23.47 -13.13 -14.60
CA LEU A 109 -22.60 -14.27 -14.92
C LEU A 109 -21.55 -13.88 -15.97
N GLU A 110 -21.99 -13.22 -17.05
CA GLU A 110 -21.11 -12.70 -18.09
C GLU A 110 -20.12 -11.67 -17.53
N LYS A 111 -20.62 -10.73 -16.71
CA LYS A 111 -19.78 -9.72 -16.04
C LYS A 111 -18.68 -10.35 -15.21
N ARG A 112 -18.99 -11.39 -14.43
CA ARG A 112 -17.99 -12.11 -13.62
C ARG A 112 -16.94 -12.80 -14.49
N ASN A 113 -17.34 -13.43 -15.59
CA ASN A 113 -16.40 -14.04 -16.54
C ASN A 113 -15.46 -13.00 -17.14
N LEU A 114 -16.02 -11.91 -17.67
CA LEU A 114 -15.25 -10.82 -18.27
C LEU A 114 -14.37 -10.08 -17.24
N LEU A 115 -14.81 -9.96 -15.99
CA LEU A 115 -13.97 -9.41 -14.91
C LEU A 115 -12.77 -10.31 -14.61
N ARG A 116 -12.91 -11.64 -14.66
CA ARG A 116 -11.76 -12.55 -14.50
C ARG A 116 -10.75 -12.35 -15.61
N GLU A 117 -11.21 -12.22 -16.86
CA GLU A 117 -10.36 -11.91 -18.01
C GLU A 117 -9.67 -10.55 -17.86
N TYR A 118 -10.42 -9.50 -17.50
CA TYR A 118 -9.88 -8.18 -17.21
C TYR A 118 -8.76 -8.24 -16.16
N TYR A 119 -8.98 -8.90 -15.02
CA TYR A 119 -7.96 -9.02 -13.98
C TYR A 119 -6.77 -9.88 -14.43
N ASN A 120 -6.99 -10.92 -15.25
CA ASN A 120 -5.89 -11.69 -15.83
C ASN A 120 -4.98 -10.78 -16.68
N ILE A 121 -5.55 -10.02 -17.62
CA ILE A 121 -4.81 -9.10 -18.49
C ILE A 121 -4.13 -8.00 -17.64
N TYR A 122 -4.87 -7.37 -16.74
CA TYR A 122 -4.37 -6.28 -15.89
C TYR A 122 -3.14 -6.70 -15.07
N TYR A 123 -3.20 -7.84 -14.37
CA TYR A 123 -2.10 -8.33 -13.57
C TYR A 123 -0.97 -8.93 -14.40
N GLN A 124 -1.27 -9.52 -15.57
CA GLN A 124 -0.24 -9.98 -16.50
C GLN A 124 0.61 -8.80 -17.00
N ARG A 125 -0.03 -7.70 -17.43
CA ARG A 125 0.66 -6.48 -17.87
C ARG A 125 1.49 -5.86 -16.76
N MET A 126 0.96 -5.76 -15.53
CA MET A 126 1.75 -5.29 -14.38
C MET A 126 2.93 -6.21 -14.07
N SER A 127 2.74 -7.54 -14.11
CA SER A 127 3.81 -8.51 -13.82
C SER A 127 4.92 -8.53 -14.86
N ALA A 128 4.61 -8.23 -16.13
CA ALA A 128 5.58 -8.11 -17.21
C ALA A 128 6.47 -6.88 -17.03
N LEU A 129 5.95 -5.81 -16.43
CA LEU A 129 6.68 -4.57 -16.14
C LEU A 129 7.41 -4.60 -14.79
N ALA A 130 7.02 -5.50 -13.88
CA ALA A 130 7.65 -5.63 -12.58
C ALA A 130 9.04 -6.28 -12.71
N SER A 131 10.05 -5.63 -12.14
CA SER A 131 11.42 -6.15 -12.14
C SER A 131 11.71 -7.06 -10.95
N SER A 132 11.10 -6.78 -9.79
CA SER A 132 11.36 -7.51 -8.55
C SER A 132 10.49 -8.78 -8.44
N ALA A 133 11.08 -9.86 -7.92
CA ALA A 133 10.35 -11.11 -7.68
C ALA A 133 9.29 -10.95 -6.57
N GLU A 134 9.60 -10.15 -5.54
CA GLU A 134 8.68 -9.81 -4.47
C GLU A 134 7.43 -9.10 -4.99
N MET A 135 7.59 -8.13 -5.90
CA MET A 135 6.44 -7.46 -6.52
C MET A 135 5.61 -8.43 -7.35
N LYS A 136 6.23 -9.33 -8.14
CA LYS A 136 5.49 -10.33 -8.90
C LYS A 136 4.66 -11.24 -7.98
N LEU A 137 5.20 -11.63 -6.84
CA LEU A 137 4.49 -12.42 -5.83
C LEU A 137 3.34 -11.62 -5.21
N ALA A 138 3.57 -10.36 -4.83
CA ALA A 138 2.55 -9.46 -4.30
C ALA A 138 1.41 -9.23 -5.30
N LEU A 139 1.73 -9.04 -6.58
CA LEU A 139 0.76 -8.90 -7.67
C LEU A 139 -0.09 -10.16 -7.83
N ASN A 140 0.48 -11.36 -7.69
CA ASN A 140 -0.27 -12.61 -7.72
C ASN A 140 -1.26 -12.71 -6.53
N ALA A 141 -0.82 -12.33 -5.33
CA ALA A 141 -1.68 -12.28 -4.16
C ALA A 141 -2.84 -11.28 -4.34
N LEU A 142 -2.55 -10.09 -4.89
CA LEU A 142 -3.57 -9.08 -5.21
C LEU A 142 -4.56 -9.55 -6.29
N LYS A 143 -4.06 -10.24 -7.32
CA LYS A 143 -4.91 -10.88 -8.34
C LYS A 143 -5.88 -11.86 -7.71
N ALA A 144 -5.37 -12.76 -6.86
CA ALA A 144 -6.21 -13.73 -6.15
C ALA A 144 -7.25 -13.03 -5.26
N ALA A 145 -6.85 -11.99 -4.54
CA ALA A 145 -7.75 -11.20 -3.70
C ALA A 145 -8.92 -10.57 -4.49
N HIS A 146 -8.66 -10.10 -5.71
CA HIS A 146 -9.70 -9.57 -6.60
C HIS A 146 -10.57 -10.68 -7.22
N GLN A 147 -10.00 -11.82 -7.58
CA GLN A 147 -10.73 -12.92 -8.20
C GLN A 147 -11.59 -13.73 -7.21
N ASN A 148 -11.17 -13.86 -5.96
CA ASN A 148 -11.89 -14.60 -4.92
C ASN A 148 -13.38 -14.23 -4.79
N PRO A 149 -13.77 -12.94 -4.63
CA PRO A 149 -15.19 -12.58 -4.54
C PRO A 149 -15.96 -12.80 -5.87
N ILE A 150 -15.27 -12.88 -7.01
CA ILE A 150 -15.88 -13.09 -8.34
C ILE A 150 -16.13 -14.57 -8.60
N ASN A 151 -15.39 -15.46 -7.93
CA ASN A 151 -15.47 -16.92 -8.07
C ASN A 151 -16.64 -17.54 -7.29
N GLN A 152 -17.75 -16.81 -7.12
CA GLN A 152 -18.95 -17.36 -6.50
C GLN A 152 -19.63 -18.37 -7.44
N PRO A 153 -19.83 -19.62 -7.01
CA PRO A 153 -20.34 -20.68 -7.87
C PRO A 153 -21.84 -20.54 -8.19
N ARG A 154 -22.60 -19.82 -7.35
CA ARG A 154 -24.05 -19.64 -7.53
C ARG A 154 -24.42 -18.18 -7.70
N VAL A 155 -25.40 -17.95 -8.57
CA VAL A 155 -26.05 -16.64 -8.79
C VAL A 155 -27.27 -16.47 -7.88
N ARG A 156 -27.89 -17.58 -7.46
CA ARG A 156 -29.11 -17.59 -6.65
C ARG A 156 -28.84 -18.20 -5.27
N PRO A 157 -29.49 -17.71 -4.21
CA PRO A 157 -29.48 -18.36 -2.91
C PRO A 157 -30.04 -19.78 -3.03
N THR A 158 -29.51 -20.69 -2.22
CA THR A 158 -30.09 -22.04 -2.08
C THR A 158 -31.56 -21.87 -1.67
N PRO A 159 -32.51 -22.57 -2.32
CA PRO A 159 -33.91 -22.50 -1.91
C PRO A 159 -34.02 -22.87 -0.43
N THR A 160 -34.65 -21.99 0.32
CA THR A 160 -34.97 -22.22 1.74
C THR A 160 -35.83 -23.49 1.83
N PRO A 161 -35.47 -24.48 2.65
CA PRO A 161 -36.31 -25.66 2.85
C PRO A 161 -37.72 -25.24 3.27
N GLU A 162 -38.74 -25.90 2.73
CA GLU A 162 -40.12 -25.63 3.14
C GLU A 162 -40.25 -25.84 4.66
N GLY A 163 -40.76 -24.82 5.36
CA GLY A 163 -40.88 -24.81 6.83
C GLY A 163 -39.82 -24.00 7.59
N TYR A 164 -38.81 -23.42 6.94
CA TYR A 164 -37.86 -22.54 7.62
C TYR A 164 -38.37 -21.09 7.69
N THR A 165 -38.89 -20.69 8.85
CA THR A 165 -39.12 -19.28 9.20
C THR A 165 -37.85 -18.68 9.80
N PRO A 166 -37.18 -17.71 9.16
CA PRO A 166 -36.06 -17.03 9.79
C PRO A 166 -36.55 -16.27 11.03
N THR A 167 -36.00 -16.58 12.20
CA THR A 167 -36.26 -15.83 13.43
C THR A 167 -35.89 -14.36 13.19
N PRO A 168 -36.80 -13.39 13.43
CA PRO A 168 -36.47 -11.99 13.26
C PRO A 168 -35.32 -11.60 14.20
N PRO A 169 -34.35 -10.78 13.75
CA PRO A 169 -33.30 -10.29 14.62
C PRO A 169 -33.92 -9.50 15.79
N PRO A 170 -33.39 -9.62 17.02
CA PRO A 170 -33.93 -8.91 18.17
C PRO A 170 -33.89 -7.39 17.92
N THR A 171 -35.03 -6.74 18.09
CA THR A 171 -35.17 -5.28 18.00
C THR A 171 -34.13 -4.60 18.88
N PRO A 172 -33.34 -3.64 18.37
CA PRO A 172 -32.37 -2.93 19.20
C PRO A 172 -33.09 -2.16 20.29
N ALA A 173 -32.87 -2.55 21.55
CA ALA A 173 -33.41 -1.84 22.70
C ALA A 173 -32.93 -0.38 22.69
N HIS A 174 -33.89 0.57 22.74
CA HIS A 174 -33.61 1.98 22.94
C HIS A 174 -32.84 2.16 24.26
N LYS A 175 -31.52 2.38 24.17
CA LYS A 175 -30.74 2.88 25.31
C LYS A 175 -31.21 4.29 25.63
N GLN A 176 -32.01 4.44 26.68
CA GLN A 176 -32.31 5.73 27.27
C GLN A 176 -30.99 6.43 27.63
N LYS A 177 -30.75 7.60 27.03
CA LYS A 177 -29.64 8.47 27.38
C LYS A 177 -29.88 8.95 28.82
N GLN A 178 -29.12 8.43 29.77
CA GLN A 178 -29.06 8.99 31.11
C GLN A 178 -28.56 10.44 31.01
N LYS A 179 -29.43 11.39 31.33
CA LYS A 179 -29.07 12.80 31.48
C LYS A 179 -28.10 12.90 32.65
N LYS A 180 -26.82 13.17 32.37
CA LYS A 180 -25.85 13.57 33.40
C LYS A 180 -26.29 14.92 33.94
N HIS A 181 -26.77 14.94 35.19
CA HIS A 181 -26.95 16.18 35.93
C HIS A 181 -25.59 16.78 36.25
N LYS A 182 -25.40 18.01 35.76
CA LYS A 182 -24.30 18.90 36.10
C LYS A 182 -24.47 19.31 37.57
N LYS A 183 -23.44 19.10 38.38
CA LYS A 183 -23.18 19.84 39.62
C LYS A 183 -21.78 20.40 39.49
#